data_AF-A0A067NSI9-F1
#
_entry.id   AF-A0A067NSI9-F1
#
_cell.length_a   1.000
_cell.length_b   1.000
_cell.length_c   1.000
_cell.angle_alpha   90.00
_cell.angle_beta   90.00
_cell.angle_gamma   90.00
#
_symmetry.space_group_name_H-M   'P 1'
#
loop_
_entity.id
_entity.type
_entity.pdbx_description
1 polymer ?
#
loop_
_entity_poly.entity_id
_entity_poly.type
_entity_poly.pdbx_seq_one_letter_code
_entity_poly.pdbx_strand_id
1 'polypeptide(L)'
;MARPLTSRPTDLVYFIYFVTHVVASLIIDLQPMLPAALVPTVIRNLPISYVKMSNDPLIGGAMGILDNKDQLVWFRTFLGLEMIFQLPLFILGARALWKDSKSIYIWLLIYGASTATTTLPCLTTVIYTPPLSPNQPVGTVAISGEQRLLLLASYLPYFLLPLYMTWDMASRITKQISSGQSKKKA
;
A
#
# COMPACT_ATOMS: atom_id res chain seq x y z
N MET A 1 -32.11 0.14 -1.67
CA MET A 1 -31.33 0.90 -2.68
C MET A 1 -29.95 1.17 -2.09
N ALA A 2 -28.87 0.98 -2.86
CA ALA A 2 -27.51 1.23 -2.34
C ALA A 2 -27.32 2.73 -2.05
N ARG A 3 -26.71 3.08 -0.92
CA ARG A 3 -26.47 4.49 -0.59
C ARG A 3 -25.30 5.04 -1.42
N PRO A 4 -25.40 6.26 -1.97
CA PRO A 4 -24.32 6.85 -2.75
C PRO A 4 -23.07 7.05 -1.88
N LEU A 5 -21.87 6.93 -2.46
CA LEU A 5 -20.60 7.11 -1.75
C LEU A 5 -20.48 8.50 -1.10
N THR A 6 -21.05 9.53 -1.69
CA THR A 6 -21.09 10.90 -1.13
C THR A 6 -21.82 11.00 0.21
N SER A 7 -22.69 10.04 0.53
CA SER A 7 -23.36 9.93 1.83
C SER A 7 -22.59 9.09 2.86
N ARG A 8 -21.44 8.50 2.45
CA ARG A 8 -20.60 7.60 3.24
C ARG A 8 -19.15 8.06 3.16
N PRO A 9 -18.77 9.18 3.82
CA PRO A 9 -17.48 9.82 3.62
C PRO A 9 -16.28 8.89 3.87
N THR A 10 -16.33 8.06 4.92
CA THR A 10 -15.28 7.06 5.19
C THR A 10 -15.15 6.03 4.06
N ASP A 11 -16.27 5.53 3.54
CA ASP A 11 -16.28 4.56 2.45
C ASP A 11 -15.81 5.20 1.13
N LEU A 12 -16.07 6.50 0.93
CA LEU A 12 -15.55 7.27 -0.20
C LEU A 12 -14.03 7.40 -0.14
N VAL A 13 -13.46 7.67 1.05
CA VAL A 13 -12.00 7.71 1.24
C VAL A 13 -11.38 6.35 0.90
N TYR A 14 -11.95 5.25 1.41
CA TYR A 14 -11.47 3.90 1.08
C TYR A 14 -11.62 3.57 -0.40
N PHE A 15 -12.71 3.99 -1.03
CA PHE A 15 -12.92 3.79 -2.47
C PHE A 15 -11.85 4.51 -3.29
N ILE A 16 -11.61 5.79 -3.02
CA ILE A 16 -10.57 6.59 -3.70
C ILE A 16 -9.21 5.95 -3.49
N TYR A 17 -8.91 5.60 -2.23
CA TYR A 17 -7.67 4.92 -1.87
C TYR A 17 -7.45 3.66 -2.72
N PHE A 18 -8.42 2.74 -2.79
CA PHE A 18 -8.27 1.53 -3.58
C PHE A 18 -8.08 1.80 -5.08
N VAL A 19 -8.83 2.76 -5.64
CA VAL A 19 -8.71 3.09 -7.06
C VAL A 19 -7.32 3.67 -7.38
N THR A 20 -6.82 4.61 -6.58
CA THR A 20 -5.49 5.17 -6.80
C THR A 20 -4.39 4.15 -6.52
N HIS A 21 -4.60 3.24 -5.55
CA HIS A 21 -3.62 2.20 -5.25
C HIS A 21 -3.50 1.17 -6.36
N VAL A 22 -4.59 0.76 -7.02
CA VAL A 22 -4.51 -0.12 -8.21
C VAL A 22 -3.57 0.47 -9.26
N VAL A 23 -3.68 1.77 -9.52
CA VAL A 23 -2.82 2.44 -10.50
C VAL A 23 -1.36 2.44 -10.02
N ALA A 24 -1.12 2.85 -8.78
CA ALA A 24 0.23 2.89 -8.19
C ALA A 24 0.91 1.51 -8.21
N SER A 25 0.20 0.47 -7.78
CA SER A 25 0.71 -0.90 -7.75
C SER A 25 1.10 -1.41 -9.13
N LEU A 26 0.23 -1.22 -10.14
CA LEU A 26 0.50 -1.67 -11.49
C LEU A 26 1.70 -0.96 -12.13
N ILE A 27 1.91 0.33 -11.82
CA ILE A 27 2.98 1.11 -12.45
C ILE A 27 4.29 1.11 -11.64
N ILE A 28 4.27 0.91 -10.33
CA ILE A 28 5.47 0.90 -9.46
C ILE A 28 5.67 -0.49 -8.83
N ASP A 29 4.81 -0.88 -7.91
CA ASP A 29 5.09 -1.94 -6.93
C ASP A 29 5.21 -3.34 -7.54
N LEU A 30 4.48 -3.61 -8.63
CA LEU A 30 4.55 -4.90 -9.31
C LEU A 30 5.72 -5.01 -10.30
N GLN A 31 6.35 -3.91 -10.69
CA GLN A 31 7.44 -3.95 -11.68
C GLN A 31 8.64 -4.81 -11.25
N PRO A 32 9.10 -4.78 -9.98
CA PRO A 32 10.15 -5.69 -9.50
C PRO A 32 9.84 -7.17 -9.71
N MET A 33 8.55 -7.53 -9.79
CA MET A 33 8.06 -8.91 -9.91
C MET A 33 7.75 -9.32 -11.35
N LEU A 34 7.70 -8.38 -12.30
CA LEU A 34 7.34 -8.65 -13.69
C LEU A 34 8.58 -8.76 -14.58
N PRO A 35 8.65 -9.76 -15.47
CA PRO A 35 9.66 -9.78 -16.52
C PRO A 35 9.58 -8.50 -17.36
N ALA A 36 10.73 -7.88 -17.61
CA ALA A 36 10.82 -6.65 -18.39
C ALA A 36 10.02 -6.74 -19.71
N ALA A 37 10.10 -7.87 -20.42
CA ALA A 37 9.41 -8.10 -21.69
C ALA A 37 7.88 -7.91 -21.65
N LEU A 38 7.24 -8.04 -20.49
CA LEU A 38 5.78 -7.88 -20.34
C LEU A 38 5.36 -6.42 -20.08
N VAL A 39 6.31 -5.54 -19.75
CA VAL A 39 6.02 -4.17 -19.35
C VAL A 39 6.44 -3.21 -20.47
N PRO A 40 5.51 -2.41 -21.03
CA PRO A 40 5.81 -1.37 -22.01
C PRO A 40 6.90 -0.42 -21.50
N THR A 41 7.79 0.02 -22.40
CA THR A 41 8.95 0.85 -22.05
C THR A 41 8.57 2.12 -21.29
N VAL A 42 7.46 2.77 -21.66
CA VAL A 42 6.96 3.97 -20.97
C VAL A 42 6.69 3.69 -19.49
N ILE A 43 6.05 2.56 -19.19
CA ILE A 43 5.73 2.15 -17.82
C ILE A 43 7.02 1.76 -17.10
N ARG A 44 7.92 1.01 -17.75
CA ARG A 44 9.20 0.58 -17.18
C ARG A 44 10.09 1.74 -16.70
N ASN A 45 9.99 2.89 -17.35
CA ASN A 45 10.78 4.07 -16.99
C ASN A 45 10.24 4.83 -15.77
N LEU A 46 9.01 4.55 -15.33
CA LEU A 46 8.39 5.26 -14.20
C LEU A 46 9.08 4.96 -12.86
N PRO A 47 9.34 3.70 -12.45
CA PRO A 47 10.09 3.43 -11.23
C PRO A 47 11.52 3.97 -11.27
N ILE A 48 12.16 3.96 -12.44
CA ILE A 48 13.51 4.52 -12.62
C ILE A 48 13.49 6.03 -12.34
N SER A 49 12.51 6.74 -12.93
CA SER A 49 12.34 8.18 -12.73
C SER A 49 11.97 8.51 -11.29
N TYR A 50 11.11 7.69 -10.68
CA TYR A 50 10.76 7.78 -9.27
C TYR A 50 11.99 7.65 -8.37
N VAL A 51 12.76 6.57 -8.51
CA VAL A 51 13.97 6.32 -7.70
C VAL A 51 15.02 7.41 -7.94
N LYS A 52 15.17 7.92 -9.16
CA LYS A 52 16.07 9.05 -9.43
C LYS A 52 15.70 10.31 -8.64
N MET A 53 14.40 10.54 -8.42
CA MET A 53 13.90 11.69 -7.67
C MET A 53 13.96 11.45 -6.15
N SER A 54 13.46 10.31 -5.69
CA SER A 54 13.25 10.02 -4.26
C SER A 54 14.44 9.33 -3.58
N ASN A 55 15.30 8.68 -4.36
CA ASN A 55 16.30 7.72 -3.90
C ASN A 55 15.73 6.67 -2.94
N ASP A 56 14.51 6.20 -3.23
CA ASP A 56 13.80 5.23 -2.40
C ASP A 56 14.62 3.94 -2.20
N PRO A 57 15.03 3.62 -0.96
CA PRO A 57 15.83 2.43 -0.67
C PRO A 57 15.08 1.13 -0.99
N LEU A 58 13.75 1.11 -0.90
CA LEU A 58 12.92 -0.08 -1.06
C LEU A 58 12.68 -0.38 -2.54
N ILE A 59 12.08 0.57 -3.28
CA ILE A 59 11.83 0.39 -4.72
C ILE A 59 13.15 0.33 -5.48
N GLY A 60 14.12 1.18 -5.14
CA GLY A 60 15.45 1.19 -5.75
C GLY A 60 16.17 -0.14 -5.56
N GLY A 61 16.16 -0.71 -4.37
CA GLY A 61 16.77 -2.02 -4.12
C GLY A 61 15.99 -3.18 -4.74
N ALA A 62 14.66 -3.18 -4.70
CA ALA A 62 13.83 -4.22 -5.31
C ALA A 62 14.00 -4.31 -6.84
N MET A 63 14.20 -3.16 -7.48
CA MET A 63 14.50 -3.01 -8.91
C MET A 63 15.98 -3.25 -9.25
N GLY A 64 16.86 -3.41 -8.25
CA GLY A 64 18.30 -3.54 -8.46
C GLY A 64 19.00 -2.28 -8.95
N ILE A 65 18.40 -1.10 -8.71
CA ILE A 65 18.95 0.22 -9.04
C ILE A 65 19.93 0.66 -7.94
N LEU A 66 19.64 0.33 -6.69
CA LEU A 66 20.47 0.62 -5.52
C LEU A 66 21.17 -0.62 -5.00
N ASP A 67 22.31 -0.42 -4.34
CA ASP A 67 23.18 -1.50 -3.83
C ASP A 67 22.70 -2.08 -2.48
N ASN A 68 21.44 -2.52 -2.41
CA ASN A 68 20.84 -3.23 -1.27
C ASN A 68 19.87 -4.35 -1.66
N LYS A 69 19.87 -4.78 -2.93
CA LYS A 69 18.93 -5.79 -3.45
C LYS A 69 18.84 -7.06 -2.58
N ASP A 70 19.99 -7.53 -2.06
CA ASP A 70 20.07 -8.79 -1.30
C ASP A 70 19.49 -8.65 0.11
N GLN A 71 19.40 -7.42 0.63
CA GLN A 71 18.81 -7.12 1.94
C GLN A 71 17.28 -7.01 1.88
N LEU A 72 16.68 -6.99 0.68
CA LEU A 72 15.26 -6.71 0.45
C LEU A 72 14.46 -7.94 0.01
N VAL A 73 14.94 -9.15 0.30
CA VAL A 73 14.16 -10.39 0.05
C VAL A 73 12.81 -10.33 0.76
N TRP A 74 12.76 -9.83 1.99
CA TRP A 74 11.52 -9.64 2.74
C TRP A 74 10.55 -8.69 2.03
N PHE A 75 11.06 -7.61 1.44
CA PHE A 75 10.25 -6.61 0.75
C PHE A 75 9.69 -7.19 -0.56
N ARG A 76 10.49 -7.96 -1.28
CA ARG A 76 10.02 -8.72 -2.45
C ARG A 76 8.91 -9.72 -2.10
N THR A 77 8.98 -10.35 -0.92
CA THR A 77 7.86 -11.19 -0.43
C THR A 77 6.59 -10.37 -0.20
N PHE A 78 6.70 -9.15 0.33
CA PHE A 78 5.54 -8.26 0.48
C PHE A 78 4.97 -7.78 -0.86
N LEU A 79 5.81 -7.46 -1.85
CA LEU A 79 5.36 -7.16 -3.22
C LEU A 79 4.66 -8.37 -3.86
N GLY A 80 5.15 -9.58 -3.59
CA GLY A 80 4.47 -10.82 -3.97
C GLY A 80 3.09 -10.95 -3.32
N LEU A 81 2.99 -10.67 -2.01
CA LEU A 81 1.71 -10.66 -1.30
C LEU A 81 0.77 -9.59 -1.87
N GLU A 82 1.28 -8.43 -2.23
CA GLU A 82 0.50 -7.39 -2.87
C GLU A 82 -0.11 -7.89 -4.18
N MET A 83 0.70 -8.50 -5.04
CA MET A 83 0.27 -9.05 -6.33
C MET A 83 -0.86 -10.08 -6.18
N ILE A 84 -0.69 -11.04 -5.27
CA ILE A 84 -1.59 -12.20 -5.18
C ILE A 84 -2.82 -11.95 -4.30
N PHE A 85 -2.74 -11.03 -3.34
CA PHE A 85 -3.76 -10.84 -2.32
C PHE A 85 -4.29 -9.41 -2.27
N GLN A 86 -3.41 -8.41 -2.13
CA GLN A 86 -3.86 -7.03 -1.91
C GLN A 86 -4.47 -6.41 -3.18
N LEU A 87 -3.83 -6.56 -4.33
CA LEU A 87 -4.28 -6.00 -5.60
C LEU A 87 -5.67 -6.54 -6.03
N PRO A 88 -5.96 -7.86 -6.00
CA PRO A 88 -7.32 -8.35 -6.20
C PRO A 88 -8.32 -7.73 -5.22
N LEU A 89 -7.92 -7.55 -3.95
CA LEU A 89 -8.77 -6.92 -2.94
C LEU A 89 -8.98 -5.43 -3.15
N PHE A 90 -8.05 -4.70 -3.79
CA PHE A 90 -8.31 -3.30 -4.16
C PHE A 90 -9.50 -3.20 -5.12
N ILE A 91 -9.50 -4.06 -6.15
CA ILE A 91 -10.55 -4.09 -7.17
C ILE A 91 -11.88 -4.52 -6.55
N LEU A 92 -11.88 -5.59 -5.76
CA LEU A 92 -13.07 -6.10 -5.08
C LEU A 92 -13.58 -5.10 -4.03
N GLY A 93 -12.67 -4.47 -3.28
CA GLY A 93 -12.92 -3.44 -2.30
C GLY A 93 -13.61 -2.24 -2.91
N ALA A 94 -13.02 -1.65 -3.95
CA ALA A 94 -13.59 -0.52 -4.68
C ALA A 94 -14.99 -0.86 -5.21
N ARG A 95 -15.15 -2.01 -5.87
CA ARG A 95 -16.46 -2.46 -6.40
C ARG A 95 -17.49 -2.66 -5.30
N ALA A 96 -17.13 -3.28 -4.18
CA ALA A 96 -18.05 -3.56 -3.09
C ALA A 96 -18.47 -2.29 -2.35
N LEU A 97 -17.53 -1.37 -2.13
CA LEU A 97 -17.80 -0.05 -1.55
C LEU A 97 -18.73 0.76 -2.45
N TRP A 98 -18.50 0.78 -3.76
CA TRP A 98 -19.39 1.41 -4.74
C TRP A 98 -20.83 0.86 -4.65
N LYS A 99 -20.96 -0.45 -4.44
CA LYS A 99 -22.26 -1.12 -4.32
C LYS A 99 -22.88 -1.09 -2.91
N ASP A 100 -22.25 -0.41 -1.93
CA ASP A 100 -22.68 -0.41 -0.51
C ASP A 100 -22.82 -1.84 0.06
N SER A 101 -21.97 -2.78 -0.38
CA SER A 101 -22.02 -4.18 0.05
C SER A 101 -21.28 -4.41 1.36
N LYS A 102 -21.99 -4.89 2.37
CA LYS A 102 -21.43 -5.22 3.69
C LYS A 102 -20.58 -6.49 3.71
N SER A 103 -20.70 -7.34 2.68
CA SER A 103 -19.94 -8.60 2.58
C SER A 103 -18.42 -8.39 2.54
N ILE A 104 -17.97 -7.18 2.18
CA ILE A 104 -16.56 -6.85 2.08
C ILE A 104 -15.91 -6.54 3.43
N TYR A 105 -16.67 -6.29 4.50
CA TYR A 105 -16.10 -5.77 5.74
C TYR A 105 -15.02 -6.69 6.35
N ILE A 106 -15.25 -8.00 6.32
CA ILE A 106 -14.25 -8.97 6.81
C ILE A 106 -12.97 -8.95 5.96
N TRP A 107 -13.12 -8.79 4.64
CA TRP A 107 -11.98 -8.72 3.73
C TRP A 107 -11.21 -7.42 3.89
N LEU A 108 -11.90 -6.29 4.09
CA LEU A 108 -11.27 -5.00 4.40
C LEU A 108 -10.55 -5.01 5.75
N LEU A 109 -11.06 -5.76 6.73
CA LEU A 109 -10.38 -5.96 8.02
C LEU A 109 -9.07 -6.74 7.84
N ILE A 110 -9.10 -7.89 7.15
CA ILE A 110 -7.91 -8.72 6.90
C ILE A 110 -6.89 -7.92 6.07
N TYR A 111 -7.37 -7.25 5.03
CA TYR A 111 -6.58 -6.38 4.17
C TYR A 111 -5.91 -5.25 4.96
N GLY A 112 -6.67 -4.52 5.78
CA GLY A 112 -6.17 -3.42 6.58
C GLY A 112 -5.03 -3.86 7.51
N ALA A 113 -5.24 -4.97 8.21
CA ALA A 113 -4.27 -5.50 9.16
C ALA A 113 -2.99 -5.99 8.47
N SER A 114 -3.16 -6.74 7.36
CA SER A 114 -2.06 -7.23 6.54
C SER A 114 -1.23 -6.07 5.98
N THR A 115 -1.87 -5.07 5.37
CA THR A 115 -1.18 -3.94 4.74
C THR A 115 -0.48 -3.06 5.76
N ALA A 116 -1.12 -2.77 6.90
CA ALA A 116 -0.45 -2.03 7.98
C ALA A 116 0.82 -2.76 8.47
N THR A 117 0.76 -4.09 8.56
CA THR A 117 1.88 -4.94 8.98
C THR A 117 3.01 -4.96 7.94
N THR A 118 2.70 -5.00 6.64
CA THR A 118 3.71 -4.99 5.58
C THR A 118 4.32 -3.60 5.34
N THR A 119 3.55 -2.53 5.56
CA THR A 119 4.02 -1.15 5.36
C THR A 119 4.85 -0.64 6.54
N LEU A 120 4.66 -1.18 7.75
CA LEU A 120 5.43 -0.75 8.91
C LEU A 120 6.95 -0.96 8.75
N PRO A 121 7.45 -2.13 8.30
CA PRO A 121 8.86 -2.31 7.94
C PRO A 121 9.37 -1.36 6.85
N CYS A 122 8.51 -0.97 5.91
CA CYS A 122 8.87 0.01 4.88
C CYS A 122 9.11 1.39 5.51
N LEU A 123 8.21 1.84 6.38
CA LEU A 123 8.36 3.10 7.11
C LEU A 123 9.63 3.11 7.97
N THR A 124 9.88 2.04 8.73
CA THR A 124 11.09 1.96 9.56
C THR A 124 12.34 1.95 8.69
N THR A 125 12.34 1.26 7.54
CA THR A 125 13.46 1.30 6.59
C THR A 125 13.76 2.73 6.14
N VAL A 126 12.75 3.52 5.76
CA VAL A 126 12.93 4.93 5.36
C VAL A 126 13.47 5.78 6.52
N ILE A 127 12.97 5.58 7.75
CA ILE A 127 13.42 6.31 8.94
C ILE A 127 14.90 6.03 9.23
N TYR A 128 15.30 4.76 9.17
CA TYR A 128 16.65 4.32 9.51
C TYR A 128 17.64 4.36 8.35
N THR A 129 17.19 4.71 7.14
CA THR A 129 18.10 4.91 6.00
C THR A 129 19.05 6.07 6.30
N PRO A 130 20.37 5.90 6.15
CA PRO A 130 21.35 6.90 6.57
C PRO A 130 21.20 8.21 5.77
N PRO A 131 21.54 9.37 6.36
CA PRO A 131 21.57 10.62 5.64
C PRO A 131 22.65 10.61 4.55
N LEU A 132 22.46 11.40 3.50
CA LEU A 132 23.50 11.63 2.49
C LEU A 132 24.74 12.28 3.11
N SER A 133 25.91 11.72 2.82
CA SER A 133 27.21 12.26 3.22
C SER A 133 27.93 12.92 2.04
N PRO A 134 28.72 13.99 2.26
CA PRO A 134 29.60 14.52 1.23
C PRO A 134 30.56 13.41 0.75
N ASN A 135 30.61 13.14 -0.55
CA ASN A 135 31.42 12.11 -1.22
C ASN A 135 30.89 10.66 -1.18
N GLN A 136 29.58 10.45 -1.01
CA GLN A 136 29.02 9.11 -1.22
C GLN A 136 29.04 8.69 -2.70
N PRO A 137 29.41 7.42 -3.00
CA PRO A 137 29.29 6.86 -4.35
C PRO A 137 27.87 6.97 -4.92
N VAL A 138 27.76 7.09 -6.23
CA VAL A 138 26.46 7.04 -6.93
C VAL A 138 25.85 5.65 -6.73
N GLY A 139 24.57 5.59 -6.35
CA GLY A 139 23.85 4.32 -6.10
C GLY A 139 23.90 3.83 -4.64
N THR A 140 24.46 4.62 -3.71
CA THR A 140 24.39 4.31 -2.27
C THR A 140 22.98 4.44 -1.72
N VAL A 141 22.72 3.62 -0.71
CA VAL A 141 21.45 3.57 0.02
C VAL A 141 21.50 4.62 1.14
N ALA A 142 21.36 5.89 0.74
CA ALA A 142 21.35 7.04 1.63
C ALA A 142 20.44 8.14 1.06
N ILE A 143 19.73 8.87 1.91
CA ILE A 143 18.70 9.83 1.47
C ILE A 143 18.88 11.21 2.11
N SER A 144 18.56 12.27 1.38
CA SER A 144 18.54 13.64 1.90
C SER A 144 17.40 13.84 2.90
N GLY A 145 17.40 14.97 3.62
CA GLY A 145 16.29 15.33 4.51
C GLY A 145 14.97 15.51 3.73
N GLU A 146 15.05 16.13 2.56
CA GLU A 146 13.91 16.35 1.65
C GLU A 146 13.38 15.03 1.08
N GLN A 147 14.28 14.13 0.66
CA GLN A 147 13.92 12.80 0.18
C GLN A 147 13.27 11.98 1.30
N ARG A 148 13.80 12.03 2.52
CA ARG A 148 13.18 11.36 3.67
C ARG A 148 11.78 11.91 3.94
N LEU A 149 11.59 13.23 3.93
CA LEU A 149 10.27 13.83 4.13
C LEU A 149 9.30 13.42 3.02
N LEU A 150 9.74 13.43 1.75
CA LEU A 150 8.97 12.99 0.60
C LEU A 150 8.53 11.53 0.74
N LEU A 151 9.45 10.64 1.10
CA LEU A 151 9.18 9.21 1.29
C LEU A 151 8.25 8.99 2.48
N LEU A 152 8.47 9.64 3.63
CA LEU A 152 7.56 9.52 4.77
C LEU A 152 6.15 10.02 4.41
N ALA A 153 6.05 11.14 3.69
CA ALA A 153 4.77 11.66 3.21
C ALA A 153 4.08 10.69 2.23
N SER A 154 4.83 9.94 1.43
CA SER A 154 4.26 8.92 0.54
C SER A 154 3.85 7.64 1.29
N TYR A 155 4.66 7.14 2.23
CA TYR A 155 4.40 5.87 2.92
C TYR A 155 3.37 5.98 4.06
N LEU A 156 3.32 7.11 4.78
CA LEU A 156 2.43 7.28 5.94
C LEU A 156 0.95 7.08 5.62
N PRO A 157 0.38 7.64 4.54
CA PRO A 157 -1.02 7.38 4.17
C PRO A 157 -1.32 5.89 3.97
N TYR A 158 -0.39 5.14 3.35
CA TYR A 158 -0.49 3.71 3.10
C TYR A 158 -0.29 2.84 4.35
N PHE A 159 0.09 3.44 5.49
CA PHE A 159 0.10 2.78 6.78
C PHE A 159 -1.12 3.17 7.63
N LEU A 160 -1.35 4.48 7.78
CA LEU A 160 -2.38 5.02 8.66
C LEU A 160 -3.78 4.66 8.18
N LEU A 161 -4.03 4.71 6.87
CA LEU A 161 -5.36 4.42 6.35
C LEU A 161 -5.72 2.93 6.47
N PRO A 162 -4.86 1.95 6.11
CA PRO A 162 -5.13 0.55 6.40
C PRO A 162 -5.26 0.22 7.89
N LEU A 163 -4.47 0.87 8.75
CA LEU A 163 -4.59 0.72 10.21
C LEU A 163 -5.97 1.21 10.70
N TYR A 164 -6.40 2.38 10.25
CA TYR A 164 -7.73 2.91 10.55
C TYR A 164 -8.84 2.03 9.98
N MET A 165 -8.68 1.54 8.75
CA MET A 165 -9.63 0.63 8.10
C MET A 165 -9.80 -0.66 8.90
N THR A 166 -8.73 -1.20 9.47
CA THR A 166 -8.76 -2.37 10.37
C THR A 166 -9.70 -2.12 11.55
N TRP A 167 -9.50 -0.98 12.24
CA TRP A 167 -10.29 -0.61 13.39
C TRP A 167 -11.76 -0.33 13.05
N ASP A 168 -12.01 0.41 11.96
CA ASP A 168 -13.36 0.73 11.49
C ASP A 168 -14.13 -0.55 11.12
N MET A 169 -13.52 -1.46 10.37
CA MET A 169 -14.17 -2.73 9.98
C MET A 169 -14.44 -3.62 11.20
N ALA A 170 -13.49 -3.72 12.14
CA ALA A 170 -13.68 -4.47 13.38
C ALA A 170 -14.89 -3.93 14.17
N SER A 171 -15.00 -2.61 14.26
CA SER A 171 -16.09 -1.92 14.94
C SER A 171 -17.44 -2.16 14.25
N ARG A 172 -17.50 -2.06 12.91
CA ARG A 172 -18.72 -2.28 12.13
C ARG A 172 -19.20 -3.73 12.21
N ILE A 173 -18.28 -4.70 12.11
CA ILE A 173 -18.59 -6.13 12.22
C ILE A 173 -19.13 -6.46 13.62
N THR A 174 -18.45 -5.99 14.67
CA THR A 174 -18.87 -6.22 16.06
C THR A 174 -20.28 -5.69 16.32
N LYS A 175 -20.57 -4.46 15.87
CA LYS A 175 -21.93 -3.88 15.98
C LYS A 175 -23.00 -4.72 15.29
N GLN A 176 -22.69 -5.31 14.13
CA GLN A 176 -23.62 -6.19 13.40
C GLN A 176 -23.88 -7.49 14.15
N ILE A 177 -22.83 -8.10 14.72
CA ILE A 177 -22.94 -9.32 15.53
C ILE A 177 -23.80 -9.07 16.76
N SER A 178 -23.53 -8.00 17.51
CA SER A 178 -24.31 -7.64 18.71
C SER A 178 -25.78 -7.40 18.37
N SER A 179 -26.06 -6.66 17.29
CA SER A 179 -27.44 -6.40 16.83
C SER A 179 -28.17 -7.69 16.43
N GLY A 180 -27.46 -8.64 15.80
CA GLY A 180 -28.01 -9.94 15.45
C GLY A 180 -28.33 -10.82 16.66
N GLN A 181 -27.50 -10.76 17.71
CA GLN A 181 -27.73 -11.48 18.97
C GLN A 181 -28.93 -10.93 19.75
N SER A 182 -29.09 -9.61 19.84
CA SER A 182 -30.25 -9.00 20.50
C SER A 182 -31.58 -9.39 19.84
N LYS A 183 -31.62 -9.46 18.50
CA LYS A 183 -32.82 -9.88 17.76
C LYS A 183 -33.16 -11.36 17.90
N LYS A 184 -32.19 -12.22 18.24
CA LYS A 184 -32.46 -13.64 18.53
C LYS A 184 -33.02 -13.87 19.94
N LYS A 185 -32.86 -12.90 20.84
CA LYS A 185 -33.34 -12.95 22.23
C LYS A 185 -34.71 -12.30 22.44
N ALA A 186 -35.22 -11.58 21.43
CA ALA A 186 -36.54 -10.95 21.41
C ALA A 186 -37.50 -11.80 20.56
#